data_AF-W9W4D2-F1
#
_entry.id   AF-W9W4D2-F1
#
_cell.length_a   1.000
_cell.length_b   1.000
_cell.length_c   1.000
_cell.angle_alpha   90.00
_cell.angle_beta   90.00
_cell.angle_gamma   90.00
#
_symmetry.space_group_name_H-M   'P 1'
#
loop_
_entity.id
_entity.type
_entity.pdbx_description
1 polymer ?
#
loop_
_entity_poly.entity_id
_entity_poly.type
_entity_poly.pdbx_seq_one_letter_code
_entity_poly.pdbx_strand_id
1 'polypeptide(L)'
;MTATIQWHQSSGLKFNKVKVTDTKQSWIWAVGPNEQLQSNSVDAEIDQHSHYGVFFVDMPATQNAVTTLPSISGTSNVSAEGQPDYYHGLVYAHAILLGVAFVIVFPVGVLGLRWRWSIAFKVHWMLQLFATVGAYIGLAVAVAMSITGIEYAAFGETHQILGIIVVAVLSFQVVMGYIHHVNYKRAGRRTTPSYFHLWLGRVLIYAGMVNAVL
;
A
#
# COMPACT_ATOMS: atom_id res chain seq x y z
N MET A 1 28.71 6.02 23.65
CA MET A 1 27.46 6.75 23.33
C MET A 1 26.40 6.26 24.30
N THR A 2 25.92 7.13 25.18
CA THR A 2 24.93 6.79 26.21
C THR A 2 23.62 7.41 25.76
N ALA A 3 22.64 6.60 25.36
CA ALA A 3 21.32 7.10 25.01
C ALA A 3 20.51 7.32 26.30
N THR A 4 20.17 8.57 26.59
CA THR A 4 19.26 8.92 27.70
C THR A 4 17.83 8.72 27.21
N ILE A 5 17.13 7.71 27.72
CA ILE A 5 15.70 7.50 27.41
C ILE A 5 14.90 8.45 28.31
N GLN A 6 14.22 9.44 27.72
CA GLN A 6 13.28 10.32 28.41
C GLN A 6 11.85 9.80 28.22
N TRP A 7 11.14 9.59 29.32
CA TRP A 7 9.74 9.17 29.34
C TRP A 7 8.83 10.40 29.34
N HIS A 8 8.11 10.64 28.24
CA HIS A 8 7.01 11.61 28.19
C HIS A 8 5.67 10.87 28.23
N GLN A 9 4.96 10.96 29.35
CA GLN A 9 3.55 10.55 29.43
C GLN A 9 2.70 11.58 28.65
N SER A 10 2.37 11.27 27.40
CA SER A 10 1.38 12.01 26.63
C SER A 10 -0.02 11.57 27.07
N SER A 11 -0.78 12.49 27.67
CA SER A 11 -2.13 12.28 28.21
C SER A 11 -3.24 12.24 27.15
N GLY A 12 -2.91 12.45 25.87
CA GLY A 12 -3.89 12.60 24.78
C GLY A 12 -4.04 11.40 23.84
N LEU A 13 -3.16 10.40 23.93
CA LEU A 13 -3.15 9.24 23.02
C LEU A 13 -3.51 7.97 23.80
N LYS A 14 -4.42 7.16 23.25
CA LYS A 14 -4.80 5.85 23.82
C LYS A 14 -3.64 4.86 23.66
N PHE A 15 -2.59 5.00 24.45
CA PHE A 15 -1.54 4.01 24.51
C PHE A 15 -2.02 2.76 25.27
N ASN A 16 -1.48 1.60 24.90
CA ASN A 16 -1.59 0.40 25.71
C ASN A 16 -1.07 0.71 27.13
N LYS A 17 -1.85 0.36 28.15
CA LYS A 17 -1.43 0.57 29.55
C LYS A 17 -0.22 -0.31 29.85
N VAL A 18 0.88 0.30 30.30
CA VAL A 18 2.04 -0.42 30.83
C VAL A 18 1.66 -1.00 32.18
N LYS A 19 1.76 -2.33 32.32
CA LYS A 19 1.53 -3.03 33.58
C LYS A 19 2.87 -3.29 34.25
N VAL A 20 3.19 -2.49 35.26
CA VAL A 20 4.48 -2.59 35.99
C VAL A 20 4.65 -3.92 36.73
N THR A 21 3.57 -4.69 36.92
CA THR A 21 3.57 -6.02 37.55
C THR A 21 3.74 -7.18 36.55
N ASP A 22 3.81 -6.91 35.25
CA ASP A 22 3.87 -7.95 34.21
C ASP A 22 5.32 -8.38 33.96
N THR A 23 5.57 -9.69 34.01
CA THR A 23 6.89 -10.28 33.71
C THR A 23 7.15 -10.43 32.21
N LYS A 24 6.13 -10.20 31.36
CA LYS A 24 6.23 -10.21 29.89
C LYS A 24 5.50 -9.01 29.28
N GLN A 25 5.84 -7.81 29.71
CA GLN A 25 5.32 -6.59 29.10
C GLN A 25 5.86 -6.47 27.67
N SER A 26 4.98 -6.32 26.68
CA SER A 26 5.35 -6.09 25.27
C SER A 26 5.86 -4.66 25.06
N TRP A 27 6.97 -4.54 24.34
CA TRP A 27 7.63 -3.30 23.93
C TRP A 27 7.97 -3.35 22.45
N ILE A 28 7.81 -2.24 21.74
CA ILE A 28 8.23 -2.12 20.34
C ILE A 28 9.66 -1.58 20.28
N TRP A 29 10.41 -2.04 19.28
CA TRP A 29 11.67 -1.43 18.88
C TRP A 29 11.65 -1.21 17.38
N ALA A 30 12.36 -0.18 16.93
CA ALA A 30 12.56 0.10 15.52
C ALA A 30 13.89 0.83 15.34
N VAL A 31 14.58 0.56 14.24
CA VAL A 31 15.81 1.26 13.84
C VAL A 31 15.62 1.85 12.47
N GLY A 32 16.14 3.07 12.29
CA GLY A 32 16.09 3.80 11.03
C GLY A 32 16.79 3.04 9.90
N PRO A 33 16.69 3.52 8.66
CA PRO A 33 17.57 3.04 7.60
C PRO A 33 19.04 3.27 7.96
N ASN A 34 19.94 2.72 7.14
CA ASN A 34 21.39 2.89 7.34
C ASN A 34 21.83 4.37 7.24
N GLU A 35 20.99 5.24 6.69
CA GLU A 35 21.24 6.67 6.57
C GLU A 35 20.76 7.43 7.81
N GLN A 36 21.64 8.22 8.41
CA GLN A 36 21.29 9.09 9.54
C GLN A 36 20.69 10.38 9.02
N LEU A 37 19.56 10.81 9.61
CA LEU A 37 19.02 12.13 9.34
C LEU A 37 20.02 13.20 9.81
N GLN A 38 20.63 13.92 8.87
CA GLN A 38 21.54 15.03 9.14
C GLN A 38 20.87 16.38 8.90
N SER A 39 19.70 16.59 9.51
CA SER A 39 18.93 17.82 9.37
C SER A 39 18.36 18.28 10.71
N ASN A 40 18.34 19.60 10.91
CA ASN A 40 17.65 20.28 12.00
C ASN A 40 16.36 20.97 11.53
N SER A 41 15.93 20.74 10.28
CA SER A 41 14.66 21.25 9.76
C SER A 41 13.49 20.50 10.38
N VAL A 42 12.42 21.24 10.72
CA VAL A 42 11.15 20.64 11.17
C VAL A 42 10.39 19.92 10.05
N ASP A 43 10.71 20.25 8.79
CA ASP A 43 10.13 19.65 7.58
C ASP A 43 11.08 18.61 6.96
N ALA A 44 12.08 18.14 7.72
CA ALA A 44 12.99 17.11 7.22
C ALA A 44 12.23 15.80 6.97
N GLU A 45 12.45 15.21 5.79
CA GLU A 45 11.88 13.91 5.46
C GLU A 45 12.55 12.83 6.33
N ILE A 46 11.72 12.04 7.01
CA ILE A 46 12.16 10.94 7.87
C ILE A 46 11.75 9.65 7.18
N ASP A 47 12.74 8.85 6.83
CA ASP A 47 12.50 7.52 6.27
C ASP A 47 11.86 6.58 7.29
N GLN A 48 11.01 5.69 6.80
CA GLN A 48 10.45 4.63 7.62
C GLN A 48 11.55 3.69 8.13
N HIS A 49 11.38 3.20 9.35
CA HIS A 49 12.29 2.25 9.98
C HIS A 49 12.53 1.00 9.11
N SER A 50 13.80 0.63 8.94
CA SER A 50 14.20 -0.51 8.10
C SER A 50 13.99 -1.86 8.79
N HIS A 51 14.13 -1.88 10.12
CA HIS A 51 13.90 -3.04 10.96
C HIS A 51 13.08 -2.61 12.16
N TYR A 52 12.12 -3.44 12.54
CA TYR A 52 11.26 -3.20 13.68
C TYR A 52 10.77 -4.53 14.25
N GLY A 53 10.27 -4.50 15.47
CA GLY A 53 9.71 -5.69 16.09
C GLY A 53 9.22 -5.44 17.50
N VAL A 54 8.94 -6.53 18.19
CA VAL A 54 8.49 -6.53 19.58
C VAL A 54 9.46 -7.33 20.42
N PHE A 55 9.81 -6.81 21.60
CA PHE A 55 10.53 -7.53 22.64
C PHE A 55 9.72 -7.48 23.94
N PHE A 56 10.09 -8.33 24.91
CA PHE A 56 9.40 -8.43 26.18
C PHE A 56 10.30 -8.02 27.33
N VAL A 57 9.75 -7.25 28.26
CA VAL A 57 10.44 -6.77 29.47
C VAL A 57 9.75 -7.33 30.70
N ASP A 58 10.56 -7.84 31.64
CA ASP A 58 10.12 -8.16 32.99
C ASP A 58 10.04 -6.85 33.79
N MET A 59 8.84 -6.30 33.92
CA MET A 59 8.64 -5.01 34.58
C MET A 59 8.95 -5.06 36.08
N PRO A 60 8.53 -6.08 36.85
CA PRO A 60 8.94 -6.24 38.26
C PRO A 60 10.45 -6.20 38.47
N ALA A 61 11.24 -6.84 37.61
CA ALA A 61 12.70 -6.86 37.72
C ALA A 61 13.34 -5.47 37.55
N THR A 62 12.64 -4.52 36.89
CA THR A 62 13.12 -3.15 36.66
C THR A 62 12.77 -2.15 37.76
N GLN A 63 11.96 -2.53 38.75
CA GLN A 63 11.43 -1.58 39.75
C GLN A 63 12.46 -1.17 40.83
N ASN A 64 13.55 -1.94 40.98
CA ASN A 64 14.57 -1.67 41.97
C ASN A 64 15.83 -1.13 41.30
N ALA A 65 16.53 -0.19 41.95
CA ALA A 65 17.84 0.27 41.50
C ALA A 65 18.84 -0.89 41.58
N VAL A 66 19.23 -1.43 40.43
CA VAL A 66 20.18 -2.54 40.34
C VAL A 66 21.56 -1.99 40.00
N THR A 67 22.61 -2.48 40.67
CA THR A 67 24.01 -2.11 40.37
C THR A 67 24.53 -2.79 39.10
N THR A 68 23.82 -3.82 38.63
CA THR A 68 24.09 -4.54 37.38
C THR A 68 22.90 -4.39 36.44
N LEU A 69 23.14 -3.92 35.21
CA LEU A 69 22.12 -3.91 34.16
C LEU A 69 21.50 -5.32 34.05
N PRO A 70 20.16 -5.46 34.08
CA PRO A 70 19.51 -6.75 33.91
C PRO A 70 19.99 -7.39 32.60
N SER A 71 20.38 -8.66 32.63
CA SER A 71 20.74 -9.37 31.42
C SER A 71 19.51 -9.50 30.54
N ILE A 72 19.57 -8.97 29.31
CA ILE A 72 18.56 -9.25 28.29
C ILE A 72 18.76 -10.72 27.92
N SER A 73 17.91 -11.60 28.44
CA SER A 73 17.99 -13.04 28.23
C SER A 73 16.72 -13.52 27.52
N GLY A 74 16.89 -13.99 26.28
CA GLY A 74 15.80 -14.53 25.47
C GLY A 74 16.15 -14.49 23.98
N THR A 75 16.58 -15.61 23.42
CA THR A 75 16.76 -15.82 21.98
C THR A 75 15.44 -16.12 21.26
N SER A 76 14.29 -15.87 21.89
CA SER A 76 12.98 -16.23 21.34
C SER A 76 12.14 -14.97 21.20
N ASN A 77 11.91 -14.59 19.94
CA ASN A 77 11.10 -13.46 19.44
C ASN A 77 11.85 -12.20 19.03
N VAL A 78 13.17 -12.26 18.80
CA VAL A 78 13.81 -11.31 17.87
C VAL A 78 13.41 -11.73 16.45
N SER A 79 12.14 -11.54 16.08
CA SER A 79 11.73 -11.49 14.67
C SER A 79 12.23 -10.16 14.10
N ALA A 80 13.56 -9.97 14.08
CA ALA A 80 14.21 -8.86 13.40
C ALA A 80 14.39 -9.27 11.93
N GLU A 81 13.28 -9.45 11.22
CA GLU A 81 13.34 -9.61 9.78
C GLU A 81 13.24 -8.20 9.19
N GLY A 82 14.40 -7.64 8.87
CA GLY A 82 14.47 -6.38 8.14
C GLY A 82 13.83 -6.52 6.78
N GLN A 83 13.29 -5.42 6.27
CA GLN A 83 12.83 -5.39 4.89
C GLN A 83 14.01 -5.62 3.96
N PRO A 84 13.87 -6.45 2.91
CA PRO A 84 14.96 -6.69 1.98
C PRO A 84 15.34 -5.41 1.26
N ASP A 85 16.61 -5.21 0.90
CA ASP A 85 17.11 -3.97 0.28
C ASP A 85 16.30 -3.49 -0.95
N TYR A 86 15.65 -4.42 -1.66
CA TYR A 86 14.84 -4.13 -2.84
C TYR A 86 13.38 -3.70 -2.55
N TYR A 87 12.96 -3.63 -1.28
CA TYR A 87 11.55 -3.40 -0.93
C TYR A 87 11.03 -2.06 -1.48
N HIS A 88 11.78 -0.97 -1.31
CA HIS A 88 11.41 0.34 -1.85
C HIS A 88 11.17 0.29 -3.36
N GLY A 89 11.99 -0.48 -4.10
CA GLY A 89 11.83 -0.65 -5.54
C GLY A 89 10.51 -1.33 -5.90
N LEU A 90 10.06 -2.31 -5.10
CA LEU A 90 8.78 -2.98 -5.30
C LEU A 90 7.59 -2.06 -4.97
N VAL A 91 7.68 -1.29 -3.88
CA VAL A 91 6.67 -0.28 -3.51
C VAL A 91 6.54 0.76 -4.61
N TYR A 92 7.66 1.30 -5.09
CA TYR A 92 7.66 2.26 -6.20
C TYR A 92 7.13 1.66 -7.50
N ALA A 93 7.50 0.42 -7.83
CA ALA A 93 6.97 -0.26 -9.01
C ALA A 93 5.44 -0.43 -8.93
N HIS A 94 4.92 -0.86 -7.78
CA HIS A 94 3.48 -0.96 -7.53
C HIS A 94 2.78 0.41 -7.68
N ALA A 95 3.30 1.44 -6.98
CA ALA A 95 2.74 2.78 -6.96
C ALA A 95 2.74 3.43 -8.34
N ILE A 96 3.84 3.32 -9.09
CA ILE A 96 3.95 3.87 -10.46
C ILE A 96 2.99 3.14 -11.39
N LEU A 97 2.97 1.81 -11.39
CA LEU A 97 2.14 1.03 -12.31
C LEU A 97 0.65 1.29 -12.12
N LEU A 98 0.15 1.20 -10.88
CA LEU A 98 -1.27 1.41 -10.59
C LEU A 98 -1.64 2.88 -10.53
N GLY A 99 -0.79 3.73 -9.96
CA GLY A 99 -1.00 5.18 -9.91
C GLY A 99 -1.10 5.79 -11.30
N VAL A 100 -0.13 5.51 -12.18
CA VAL A 100 -0.18 6.01 -13.58
C VAL A 100 -1.37 5.41 -14.34
N ALA A 101 -1.68 4.13 -14.15
CA ALA A 101 -2.83 3.51 -14.81
C ALA A 101 -4.16 4.19 -14.45
N PHE A 102 -4.46 4.33 -13.15
CA PHE A 102 -5.75 4.84 -12.67
C PHE A 102 -5.87 6.36 -12.66
N VAL A 103 -4.79 7.08 -12.38
CA VAL A 103 -4.82 8.55 -12.31
C VAL A 103 -4.65 9.19 -13.68
N ILE A 104 -3.90 8.56 -14.59
CA ILE A 104 -3.52 9.18 -15.87
C ILE A 104 -4.08 8.41 -17.06
N VAL A 105 -3.65 7.17 -17.28
CA VAL A 105 -3.85 6.49 -18.58
C VAL A 105 -5.33 6.14 -18.81
N PHE A 106 -6.03 5.60 -17.81
CA PHE A 106 -7.46 5.31 -17.92
C PHE A 106 -8.30 6.57 -18.17
N PRO A 107 -8.15 7.67 -17.40
CA PRO A 107 -8.81 8.95 -17.69
C PRO A 107 -8.50 9.51 -19.08
N VAL A 108 -7.22 9.55 -19.48
CA VAL A 108 -6.80 10.05 -20.80
C VAL A 108 -7.44 9.23 -21.92
N GLY A 109 -7.47 7.89 -21.78
CA GLY A 109 -8.11 7.01 -22.75
C GLY A 109 -9.62 7.27 -22.92
N VAL A 110 -10.32 7.69 -21.86
CA VAL A 110 -11.74 8.07 -21.92
C VAL A 110 -11.92 9.48 -22.48
N LEU A 111 -11.10 10.43 -22.06
CA LEU A 111 -11.14 11.82 -22.55
C LEU A 111 -10.83 11.92 -24.04
N GLY A 112 -9.90 11.10 -24.56
CA GLY A 112 -9.56 11.04 -25.97
C GLY A 112 -10.75 10.73 -26.90
N LEU A 113 -11.75 9.99 -26.40
CA LEU A 113 -12.99 9.75 -27.15
C LEU A 113 -13.81 11.03 -27.42
N ARG A 114 -13.61 12.10 -26.63
CA ARG A 114 -14.34 13.37 -26.79
C ARG A 114 -13.76 14.25 -27.90
N TRP A 115 -12.54 13.99 -28.35
CA TRP A 115 -11.85 14.84 -29.30
C TRP A 115 -12.24 14.59 -30.77
N ARG A 116 -13.23 13.71 -31.03
CA ARG A 116 -13.82 13.42 -32.36
C ARG A 116 -12.79 13.03 -33.45
N TRP A 117 -11.62 12.53 -33.06
CA TRP A 117 -10.63 11.99 -34.00
C TRP A 117 -11.12 10.70 -34.66
N SER A 118 -10.76 10.50 -35.93
CA SER A 118 -11.07 9.26 -36.66
C SER A 118 -10.43 8.01 -36.04
N ILE A 119 -9.32 8.18 -35.32
CA ILE A 119 -8.61 7.12 -34.59
C ILE A 119 -8.99 7.03 -33.11
N ALA A 120 -9.93 7.83 -32.61
CA ALA A 120 -10.23 7.94 -31.18
C ALA A 120 -10.55 6.59 -30.53
N PHE A 121 -11.34 5.75 -31.20
CA PHE A 121 -11.62 4.39 -30.70
C PHE A 121 -10.35 3.53 -30.62
N LYS A 122 -9.47 3.60 -31.63
CA LYS A 122 -8.21 2.84 -31.64
C LYS A 122 -7.32 3.24 -30.47
N VAL A 123 -7.13 4.55 -30.28
CA VAL A 123 -6.35 5.09 -29.16
C VAL A 123 -6.97 4.67 -27.83
N HIS A 124 -8.29 4.75 -27.69
CA HIS A 124 -8.99 4.35 -26.49
C HIS A 124 -8.68 2.90 -26.11
N TRP A 125 -9.01 1.91 -26.95
CA TRP A 125 -8.84 0.51 -26.55
C TRP A 125 -7.37 0.13 -26.34
N MET A 126 -6.43 0.73 -27.09
CA MET A 126 -4.99 0.50 -26.89
C MET A 126 -4.51 1.01 -25.53
N LEU A 127 -4.88 2.25 -25.15
CA LEU A 127 -4.53 2.80 -23.84
C LEU A 127 -5.21 2.02 -22.70
N GLN A 128 -6.47 1.61 -22.86
CA GLN A 128 -7.18 0.80 -21.87
C GLN A 128 -6.51 -0.57 -21.69
N LEU A 129 -6.10 -1.23 -22.77
CA LEU A 129 -5.39 -2.51 -22.69
C LEU A 129 -4.02 -2.36 -22.02
N PHE A 130 -3.25 -1.35 -22.42
CA PHE A 130 -1.94 -1.07 -21.83
C PHE A 130 -2.04 -0.81 -20.31
N ALA A 131 -2.95 0.06 -19.90
CA ALA A 131 -3.19 0.35 -18.48
C ALA A 131 -3.71 -0.88 -17.72
N THR A 132 -4.55 -1.72 -18.34
CA THR A 132 -5.03 -2.96 -17.72
C THR A 132 -3.88 -3.92 -17.45
N VAL A 133 -2.99 -4.14 -18.43
CA VAL A 133 -1.81 -4.99 -18.25
C VAL A 133 -0.91 -4.42 -17.14
N GLY A 134 -0.64 -3.11 -17.15
CA GLY A 134 0.13 -2.45 -16.10
C GLY A 134 -0.51 -2.60 -14.71
N ALA A 135 -1.83 -2.48 -14.61
CA ALA A 135 -2.56 -2.65 -13.35
C ALA A 135 -2.45 -4.09 -12.80
N TYR A 136 -2.50 -5.10 -13.67
CA TYR A 136 -2.28 -6.49 -13.26
C TYR A 136 -0.86 -6.75 -12.77
N ILE A 137 0.14 -6.19 -13.44
CA ILE A 137 1.54 -6.30 -13.00
C ILE A 137 1.72 -5.59 -11.65
N GLY A 138 1.18 -4.38 -11.50
CA GLY A 138 1.23 -3.63 -10.25
C GLY A 138 0.53 -4.36 -9.09
N LEU A 139 -0.62 -4.99 -9.35
CA LEU A 139 -1.29 -5.83 -8.36
C LEU A 139 -0.46 -7.07 -8.01
N ALA A 140 0.13 -7.75 -8.99
CA ALA A 140 0.96 -8.92 -8.77
C ALA A 140 2.17 -8.59 -7.87
N VAL A 141 2.80 -7.43 -8.06
CA VAL A 141 3.87 -6.93 -7.19
C VAL A 141 3.36 -6.73 -5.75
N ALA A 142 2.23 -6.06 -5.55
CA ALA A 142 1.66 -5.86 -4.20
C ALA A 142 1.26 -7.17 -3.50
N VAL A 143 0.66 -8.10 -4.25
CA VAL A 143 0.30 -9.43 -3.72
C VAL A 143 1.55 -10.20 -3.34
N ALA A 144 2.61 -10.14 -4.15
CA ALA A 144 3.88 -10.77 -3.82
C ALA A 144 4.48 -10.19 -2.54
N MET A 145 4.54 -8.84 -2.42
CA MET A 145 5.00 -8.18 -1.19
C MET A 145 4.20 -8.62 0.04
N SER A 146 2.87 -8.66 -0.08
CA SER A 146 1.98 -9.04 1.03
C SER A 146 2.16 -10.52 1.46
N ILE A 147 2.39 -11.43 0.51
CA ILE A 147 2.61 -12.85 0.79
C ILE A 147 4.00 -13.08 1.41
N THR A 148 5.01 -12.34 0.98
CA THR A 148 6.38 -12.46 1.51
C THR A 148 6.61 -11.66 2.79
N GLY A 149 5.58 -10.98 3.32
CA GLY A 149 5.71 -10.13 4.51
C GLY A 149 6.56 -8.89 4.28
N ILE A 150 6.74 -8.48 3.02
CA ILE A 150 7.42 -7.24 2.67
C ILE A 150 6.41 -6.10 2.87
N GLU A 151 6.81 -5.10 3.64
CA GLU A 151 6.01 -3.94 4.09
C GLU A 151 4.84 -4.31 5.02
N TYR A 152 3.93 -5.19 4.59
CA TYR A 152 2.76 -5.64 5.34
C TYR A 152 2.53 -7.14 5.20
N ALA A 153 2.47 -7.87 6.31
CA ALA A 153 2.20 -9.31 6.34
C ALA A 153 0.71 -9.64 6.51
N ALA A 154 -0.17 -9.08 5.66
CA ALA A 154 -1.60 -9.40 5.62
C ALA A 154 -2.29 -8.74 4.41
N PHE A 155 -3.53 -9.14 4.14
CA PHE A 155 -4.47 -8.44 3.25
C PHE A 155 -5.58 -7.72 4.04
N GLY A 156 -5.21 -7.13 5.18
CA GLY A 156 -6.17 -6.58 6.15
C GLY A 156 -6.50 -5.11 5.93
N GLU A 157 -5.66 -4.39 5.18
CA GLU A 157 -5.81 -2.94 5.03
C GLU A 157 -6.85 -2.58 3.97
N THR A 158 -7.52 -1.46 4.19
CA THR A 158 -8.58 -0.99 3.27
C THR A 158 -8.05 -0.79 1.86
N HIS A 159 -6.83 -0.26 1.72
CA HIS A 159 -6.11 -0.10 0.45
C HIS A 159 -5.95 -1.44 -0.29
N GLN A 160 -5.57 -2.51 0.42
CA GLN A 160 -5.30 -3.82 -0.19
C GLN A 160 -6.60 -4.46 -0.67
N ILE A 161 -7.62 -4.48 0.19
CA ILE A 161 -8.92 -5.10 -0.11
C ILE A 161 -9.59 -4.37 -1.29
N LEU A 162 -9.64 -3.03 -1.23
CA LEU A 162 -10.25 -2.23 -2.29
C LEU A 162 -9.47 -2.35 -3.60
N GLY A 163 -8.14 -2.27 -3.57
CA GLY A 163 -7.27 -2.42 -4.75
C GLY A 163 -7.48 -3.76 -5.46
N ILE A 164 -7.52 -4.87 -4.72
CA ILE A 164 -7.79 -6.21 -5.27
C ILE A 164 -9.17 -6.24 -5.95
N ILE A 165 -10.21 -5.71 -5.28
CA ILE A 165 -11.57 -5.70 -5.83
C ILE A 165 -11.62 -4.86 -7.13
N VAL A 166 -11.02 -3.67 -7.13
CA VAL A 166 -11.00 -2.77 -8.29
C VAL A 166 -10.35 -3.43 -9.49
N VAL A 167 -9.17 -4.05 -9.32
CA VAL A 167 -8.47 -4.73 -10.41
C VAL A 167 -9.17 -6.03 -10.82
N ALA A 168 -9.79 -6.76 -9.91
CA ALA A 168 -10.60 -7.93 -10.26
C ALA A 168 -11.81 -7.54 -11.12
N VAL A 169 -12.55 -6.49 -10.73
CA VAL A 169 -13.71 -5.99 -11.47
C VAL A 169 -13.29 -5.34 -12.81
N LEU A 170 -12.05 -4.87 -12.94
CA LEU A 170 -11.50 -4.39 -14.21
C LEU A 170 -11.54 -5.46 -15.31
N SER A 171 -11.39 -6.76 -14.99
CA SER A 171 -11.61 -7.84 -15.97
C SER A 171 -12.99 -7.78 -16.61
N PHE A 172 -14.00 -7.58 -15.77
CA PHE A 172 -15.38 -7.48 -16.23
C PHE A 172 -15.58 -6.24 -17.11
N GLN A 173 -14.93 -5.13 -16.79
CA GLN A 173 -14.94 -3.92 -17.60
C GLN A 173 -14.35 -4.14 -19.01
N VAL A 174 -13.26 -4.89 -19.13
CA VAL A 174 -12.64 -5.25 -20.43
C VAL A 174 -13.59 -6.12 -21.27
N VAL A 175 -14.15 -7.17 -20.66
CA VAL A 175 -15.11 -8.07 -21.34
C VAL A 175 -16.33 -7.29 -21.81
N MET A 176 -16.91 -6.45 -20.96
CA MET A 176 -18.05 -5.60 -21.33
C MET A 176 -17.70 -4.58 -22.40
N GLY A 177 -16.48 -4.05 -22.41
CA GLY A 177 -15.98 -3.15 -23.46
C GLY A 177 -15.93 -3.83 -24.83
N TYR A 178 -15.43 -5.07 -24.86
CA TYR A 178 -15.42 -5.88 -26.07
C TYR A 178 -16.84 -6.19 -26.57
N ILE A 179 -17.71 -6.71 -25.70
CA ILE A 179 -19.11 -7.03 -26.05
C ILE A 179 -19.84 -5.77 -26.53
N HIS A 180 -19.68 -4.64 -25.84
CA HIS A 180 -20.23 -3.37 -26.25
C HIS A 180 -19.78 -3.00 -27.67
N HIS A 181 -18.47 -3.08 -27.95
CA HIS A 181 -17.94 -2.71 -29.26
C HIS A 181 -18.48 -3.61 -30.38
N VAL A 182 -18.52 -4.92 -30.18
CA VAL A 182 -19.08 -5.87 -31.16
C VAL A 182 -20.55 -5.58 -31.41
N ASN A 183 -21.34 -5.39 -30.36
CA ASN A 183 -22.76 -5.09 -30.48
C ASN A 183 -23.01 -3.73 -31.17
N TYR A 184 -22.19 -2.72 -30.89
CA TYR A 184 -22.32 -1.41 -31.53
C TYR A 184 -22.04 -1.50 -33.03
N LYS A 185 -21.01 -2.25 -33.45
CA LYS A 185 -20.73 -2.47 -34.88
C LYS A 185 -21.84 -3.22 -35.60
N ARG A 186 -22.54 -4.14 -34.90
CA ARG A 186 -23.64 -4.92 -35.48
C ARG A 186 -24.96 -4.14 -35.53
N ALA A 187 -25.31 -3.44 -34.45
CA ALA A 187 -26.62 -2.81 -34.29
C ALA A 187 -26.65 -1.33 -34.70
N GLY A 188 -25.50 -0.66 -34.86
CA GLY A 188 -25.41 0.77 -35.15
C GLY A 188 -25.90 1.68 -34.00
N ARG A 189 -26.25 1.10 -32.86
CA ARG A 189 -26.77 1.78 -31.67
C ARG A 189 -26.24 1.16 -30.39
N ARG A 190 -26.36 1.90 -29.28
CA ARG A 190 -26.04 1.37 -27.94
C ARG A 190 -26.99 0.23 -27.59
N THR A 191 -26.44 -0.76 -26.91
CA THR A 191 -27.15 -1.92 -26.38
C THR A 191 -26.97 -1.95 -24.86
N THR A 192 -27.68 -2.82 -24.14
CA THR A 192 -27.60 -2.90 -22.67
C THR A 192 -26.16 -2.96 -22.13
N PRO A 193 -25.23 -3.77 -22.69
CA PRO A 193 -23.82 -3.79 -22.25
C PRO A 193 -23.10 -2.44 -22.35
N SER A 194 -23.52 -1.55 -23.26
CA SER A 194 -22.96 -0.20 -23.38
C SER A 194 -23.15 0.60 -22.10
N TYR A 195 -24.34 0.54 -21.50
CA TYR A 195 -24.65 1.31 -20.30
C TYR A 195 -23.87 0.80 -19.09
N PHE A 196 -23.76 -0.52 -18.95
CA PHE A 196 -22.93 -1.15 -17.91
C PHE A 196 -21.46 -0.77 -18.07
N HIS A 197 -20.87 -0.91 -19.26
CA HIS A 197 -19.49 -0.54 -19.51
C HIS A 197 -19.19 0.94 -19.23
N LEU A 198 -20.11 1.83 -19.61
CA LEU A 198 -19.96 3.28 -19.39
C LEU A 198 -19.99 3.66 -17.90
N TRP A 199 -20.94 3.11 -17.13
CA TRP A 199 -21.07 3.42 -15.71
C TRP A 199 -19.99 2.73 -14.88
N LEU A 200 -19.74 1.45 -15.13
CA LEU A 200 -18.71 0.69 -14.42
C LEU A 200 -17.33 1.31 -14.61
N GLY A 201 -16.98 1.72 -15.84
CA GLY A 201 -15.71 2.38 -16.10
C GLY A 201 -15.50 3.66 -15.29
N ARG A 202 -16.56 4.45 -15.07
CA ARG A 202 -16.49 5.65 -14.23
C ARG A 202 -16.25 5.29 -12.77
N VAL A 203 -17.02 4.32 -12.26
CA VAL A 203 -16.88 3.86 -10.87
C VAL A 203 -15.47 3.31 -10.62
N LEU A 204 -14.91 2.52 -11.55
CA LEU A 204 -13.57 1.96 -11.42
C LEU A 204 -12.47 3.03 -11.42
N ILE A 205 -12.57 4.05 -12.27
CA ILE A 205 -11.61 5.16 -12.28
C ILE A 205 -11.63 5.89 -10.93
N TYR A 206 -12.81 6.26 -10.43
CA TYR A 206 -12.93 6.94 -9.14
C TYR A 206 -12.47 6.06 -7.97
N ALA A 207 -12.87 4.78 -7.97
CA ALA A 207 -12.46 3.84 -6.92
C ALA A 207 -10.94 3.64 -6.92
N GLY A 208 -10.29 3.54 -8.09
CA GLY A 208 -8.84 3.45 -8.19
C GLY A 208 -8.12 4.72 -7.72
N MET A 209 -8.67 5.91 -8.02
CA MET A 209 -8.13 7.17 -7.51
C MET A 209 -8.27 7.29 -5.99
N VAL A 210 -9.42 6.87 -5.43
CA VAL A 210 -9.62 6.81 -3.97
C VAL A 210 -8.62 5.82 -3.36
N ASN A 211 -8.46 4.65 -3.96
CA ASN A 211 -7.51 3.65 -3.49
C ASN A 211 -6.07 4.14 -3.49
N ALA A 212 -5.68 5.00 -4.43
CA ALA A 212 -4.33 5.57 -4.48
C ALA A 212 -4.02 6.54 -3.32
N VAL A 213 -5.04 7.01 -2.60
CA VAL A 213 -4.90 7.92 -1.44
C VAL A 213 -5.02 7.18 -0.10
N LEU A 214 -5.59 5.96 -0.12
CA LEU A 214 -5.63 5.07 1.04
C LEU A 214 -4.27 4.45 1.28
#